data_AF-A0A7T4QQ82-F1
#
_entry.id   AF-A0A7T4QQ82-F1
#
_cell.length_a   1.000
_cell.length_b   1.000
_cell.length_c   1.000
_cell.angle_alpha   90.00
_cell.angle_beta   90.00
_cell.angle_gamma   90.00
#
_symmetry.space_group_name_H-M   'P 1'
#
loop_
_entity.id
_entity.type
_entity.pdbx_description
1 polymer ?
#
loop_
_entity_poly.entity_id
_entity_poly.type
_entity_poly.pdbx_seq_one_letter_code
_entity_poly.pdbx_strand_id
1 'polypeptide(L)'
;MKKRYYILMSLIVIIFLSNIPPLRYTFDWLVDETHYKYATASGNFSVIDRSGNNISGVKGGFKESIDPEKLIADDTVLCRLFWKNPLAFWRYHSYLDKNDPRYKIPYKSEDEIEKRKKEIAHSLKNHVN
;
A
#
# COMPACT_ATOMS: atom_id res chain seq x y z
N MET A 1 6.20 -6.09 41.48
CA MET A 1 7.02 -5.09 40.74
C MET A 1 8.02 -5.75 39.78
N LYS A 2 8.87 -6.67 40.25
CA LYS A 2 9.87 -7.36 39.40
C LYS A 2 9.29 -8.09 38.17
N LYS A 3 8.16 -8.81 38.31
CA LYS A 3 7.50 -9.49 37.17
C LYS A 3 7.07 -8.55 36.04
N ARG A 4 6.51 -7.38 36.39
CA ARG A 4 6.13 -6.35 35.40
C ARG A 4 7.36 -5.76 34.71
N TYR A 5 8.45 -5.56 35.46
CA TYR A 5 9.73 -5.13 34.91
C TYR A 5 10.30 -6.15 33.91
N TYR A 6 10.29 -7.44 34.21
CA TYR A 6 10.76 -8.48 33.28
C TYR A 6 9.92 -8.55 32.00
N ILE A 7 8.59 -8.41 32.11
CA ILE A 7 7.69 -8.35 30.94
C ILE A 7 8.03 -7.12 30.07
N LEU A 8 8.22 -5.96 30.70
CA LEU A 8 8.59 -4.73 29.99
C LEU A 8 9.95 -4.88 29.29
N MET A 9 10.94 -5.43 29.99
CA MET A 9 12.26 -5.70 29.42
C MET A 9 12.21 -6.69 28.27
N SER A 10 11.42 -7.76 28.38
CA SER A 10 11.25 -8.71 27.26
C SER A 10 10.60 -8.05 26.05
N LEU A 11 9.62 -7.17 26.24
CA LEU A 11 9.01 -6.41 25.14
C LEU A 11 10.04 -5.49 24.48
N ILE A 12 10.84 -4.77 25.25
CA ILE A 12 11.90 -3.90 24.72
C ILE A 12 12.90 -4.73 23.89
N VAL A 13 13.35 -5.87 24.41
CA VAL A 13 14.29 -6.75 23.69
C VAL A 13 13.67 -7.27 22.39
N ILE A 14 12.40 -7.68 22.38
CA ILE A 14 11.69 -8.12 21.17
C ILE A 14 11.62 -6.98 20.14
N ILE A 15 11.33 -5.76 20.58
CA ILE A 15 11.29 -4.56 19.72
C ILE A 15 12.67 -4.28 19.10
N PHE A 16 13.75 -4.40 19.87
CA PHE A 16 15.11 -4.21 19.33
C PHE A 16 15.48 -5.32 18.36
N LEU A 17 15.19 -6.58 18.68
CA LEU A 17 15.50 -7.73 17.83
C LEU A 17 14.70 -7.72 16.52
N SER A 18 13.44 -7.24 16.52
CA SER A 18 12.64 -7.14 15.30
C SER A 18 13.17 -6.12 14.28
N ASN A 19 14.11 -5.25 14.69
CA ASN A 19 14.77 -4.30 13.79
C ASN A 19 16.07 -4.83 13.16
N ILE A 20 16.58 -5.97 13.62
CA ILE A 20 17.86 -6.54 13.17
C ILE A 20 17.62 -7.55 12.03
N PRO A 21 18.35 -7.48 10.90
CA PRO A 21 18.33 -8.55 9.90
C PRO A 21 18.85 -9.88 10.47
N PRO A 22 18.24 -11.04 10.14
CA PRO A 22 17.17 -11.25 9.16
C PRO A 22 15.76 -11.11 9.74
N LEU A 23 15.60 -11.04 11.07
CA LEU A 23 14.29 -11.00 11.74
C LEU A 23 13.40 -9.88 11.21
N ARG A 24 13.98 -8.71 10.93
CA ARG A 24 13.28 -7.60 10.30
C ARG A 24 12.54 -7.99 9.01
N TYR A 25 13.16 -8.76 8.13
CA TYR A 25 12.52 -9.20 6.90
C TYR A 25 11.33 -10.13 7.16
N THR A 26 11.43 -11.00 8.16
CA THR A 26 10.33 -11.89 8.55
C THR A 26 9.16 -11.11 9.14
N PHE A 27 9.43 -10.12 9.98
CA PHE A 27 8.39 -9.24 10.53
C PHE A 27 7.76 -8.37 9.45
N ASP A 28 8.56 -7.78 8.56
CA ASP A 28 8.06 -6.99 7.43
C ASP A 28 7.20 -7.85 6.51
N TRP A 29 7.60 -9.10 6.20
CA TRP A 29 6.78 -10.03 5.44
C TRP A 29 5.46 -10.37 6.13
N LEU A 30 5.50 -10.77 7.41
CA LEU A 30 4.31 -11.16 8.17
C LEU A 30 3.29 -10.02 8.29
N VAL A 31 3.77 -8.79 8.44
CA VAL A 31 2.93 -7.63 8.75
C VAL A 31 2.51 -6.86 7.48
N ASP A 32 3.30 -6.92 6.40
CA ASP A 32 3.12 -6.04 5.23
C ASP A 32 3.00 -6.74 3.86
N GLU A 33 3.09 -8.07 3.75
CA GLU A 33 3.12 -8.79 2.45
C GLU A 33 1.98 -8.38 1.50
N THR A 34 0.79 -8.11 2.03
CA THR A 34 -0.40 -7.72 1.25
C THR A 34 -0.87 -6.30 1.55
N HIS A 35 -0.11 -5.55 2.35
CA HIS A 35 -0.53 -4.25 2.86
C HIS A 35 -0.42 -3.14 1.80
N TYR A 36 0.72 -3.04 1.10
CA TYR A 36 0.96 -1.93 0.17
C TYR A 36 0.34 -2.18 -1.22
N LYS A 37 -0.97 -1.98 -1.32
CA LYS A 37 -1.72 -2.07 -2.58
C LYS A 37 -1.87 -0.71 -3.26
N TYR A 38 -1.74 -0.71 -4.58
CA TYR A 38 -1.93 0.46 -5.43
C TYR A 38 -2.86 0.10 -6.57
N ALA A 39 -3.63 1.08 -7.05
CA ALA A 39 -4.50 0.92 -8.20
C ALA A 39 -4.73 2.26 -8.91
N THR A 40 -5.22 2.22 -10.13
CA THR A 40 -5.79 3.43 -10.76
C THR A 40 -7.14 3.78 -10.16
N ALA A 41 -7.60 5.01 -10.38
CA ALA A 41 -8.92 5.43 -9.92
C ALA A 41 -10.09 4.67 -10.61
N SER A 42 -9.88 4.13 -11.82
CA SER A 42 -10.82 3.17 -12.43
C SER A 42 -10.63 1.75 -11.89
N GLY A 43 -9.43 1.44 -11.40
CA GLY A 43 -8.99 0.13 -10.95
C GLY A 43 -8.60 -0.86 -12.05
N ASN A 44 -8.46 -0.42 -13.30
CA ASN A 44 -7.94 -1.26 -14.40
C ASN A 44 -6.51 -1.73 -14.16
N PHE A 45 -5.70 -0.92 -13.49
CA PHE A 45 -4.39 -1.32 -12.99
C PHE A 45 -4.47 -1.54 -11.48
N SER A 46 -3.85 -2.63 -11.00
CA SER A 46 -3.66 -2.88 -9.57
C SER A 46 -2.38 -3.67 -9.32
N VAL A 47 -1.62 -3.29 -8.30
CA VAL A 47 -0.36 -3.95 -7.94
C VAL A 47 -0.13 -3.95 -6.44
N ILE A 48 0.57 -4.96 -5.93
CA ILE A 48 0.96 -5.09 -4.53
C ILE A 48 2.48 -4.98 -4.42
N ASP A 49 2.98 -4.01 -3.65
CA ASP A 49 4.38 -3.93 -3.24
C ASP A 49 4.59 -4.69 -1.94
N ARG A 50 5.01 -5.96 -2.02
CA ARG A 50 5.14 -6.85 -0.86
C ARG A 50 6.08 -6.35 0.25
N SER A 51 6.93 -5.36 -0.03
CA SER A 51 7.91 -4.82 0.92
C SER A 51 7.64 -3.37 1.32
N GLY A 52 6.82 -2.66 0.54
CA GLY A 52 6.69 -1.21 0.61
C GLY A 52 8.00 -0.47 0.27
N ASN A 53 8.96 -1.11 -0.38
CA ASN A 53 10.25 -0.51 -0.74
C ASN A 53 10.46 -0.43 -2.26
N ASN A 54 9.53 -0.95 -3.08
CA ASN A 54 9.63 -0.99 -4.54
C ASN A 54 8.69 0.03 -5.21
N ILE A 55 8.60 1.23 -4.65
CA ILE A 55 7.73 2.29 -5.17
C ILE A 55 8.11 2.73 -6.59
N SER A 56 9.40 2.63 -6.95
CA SER A 56 9.88 2.90 -8.31
C SER A 56 9.33 1.88 -9.30
N GLY A 57 9.38 0.59 -8.97
CA GLY A 57 8.79 -0.47 -9.80
C GLY A 57 7.28 -0.31 -9.96
N VAL A 58 6.57 0.05 -8.88
CA VAL A 58 5.12 0.34 -8.94
C VAL A 58 4.82 1.48 -9.92
N LYS A 59 5.57 2.58 -9.86
CA LYS A 59 5.40 3.72 -10.78
C LYS A 59 5.76 3.37 -12.22
N GLY A 60 6.77 2.54 -12.42
CA GLY A 60 7.15 2.02 -13.74
C GLY A 60 6.02 1.21 -14.36
N GLY A 61 5.54 0.19 -13.65
CA GLY A 61 4.42 -0.65 -14.12
C GLY A 61 3.12 0.14 -14.34
N PHE A 62 2.86 1.13 -13.49
CA PHE A 62 1.74 2.05 -13.72
C PHE A 62 1.90 2.83 -15.03
N LYS A 63 3.07 3.41 -15.29
CA LYS A 63 3.33 4.17 -16.52
C LYS A 63 3.20 3.29 -17.77
N GLU A 64 3.64 2.04 -17.69
CA GLU A 64 3.50 1.05 -18.76
C GLU A 64 2.05 0.61 -18.99
N SER A 65 1.21 0.65 -17.94
CA SER A 65 -0.22 0.29 -18.05
C SER A 65 -1.09 1.37 -18.69
N ILE A 66 -0.59 2.60 -18.84
CA ILE A 66 -1.35 3.70 -19.46
C ILE A 66 -1.32 3.49 -20.98
N ASP A 67 -2.42 2.96 -21.51
CA ASP A 67 -2.66 2.85 -22.95
C ASP A 67 -3.36 4.13 -23.46
N PRO A 68 -2.70 4.95 -24.29
CA PRO A 68 -3.29 6.19 -24.79
C PRO A 68 -4.54 5.99 -25.66
N GLU A 69 -4.74 4.80 -26.23
CA GLU A 69 -5.90 4.49 -27.07
C GLU A 69 -7.13 4.05 -26.26
N LYS A 70 -6.94 3.64 -25.00
CA LYS A 70 -8.00 3.14 -24.09
C LYS A 70 -8.11 3.95 -22.80
N LEU A 71 -7.67 5.20 -22.83
CA LEU A 71 -7.73 6.12 -21.70
C LEU A 71 -9.17 6.34 -21.24
N ILE A 72 -9.56 5.68 -20.17
CA ILE A 72 -10.63 6.17 -19.29
C ILE A 72 -10.03 7.35 -18.53
N ALA A 73 -10.75 8.49 -18.44
CA ALA A 73 -10.24 9.74 -17.88
C ALA A 73 -9.55 9.60 -16.50
N ASP A 74 -9.93 8.58 -15.72
CA ASP A 74 -9.44 8.31 -14.37
C ASP A 74 -8.27 7.31 -14.29
N ASP A 75 -7.80 6.75 -15.41
CA ASP A 75 -6.64 5.83 -15.43
C ASP A 75 -5.28 6.52 -15.43
N THR A 76 -5.27 7.86 -15.42
CA THR A 76 -4.05 8.68 -15.40
C THR A 76 -3.49 8.90 -14.00
N VAL A 77 -4.24 8.54 -12.95
CA VAL A 77 -3.84 8.76 -11.56
C VAL A 77 -3.64 7.44 -10.83
N LEU A 78 -2.44 7.25 -10.31
CA LEU A 78 -2.12 6.17 -9.36
C LEU A 78 -2.62 6.55 -7.97
N CYS A 79 -3.36 5.64 -7.35
CA CYS A 79 -3.86 5.76 -5.99
C CYS A 79 -3.26 4.66 -5.11
N ARG A 80 -3.11 4.96 -3.82
CA ARG A 80 -2.81 3.96 -2.79
C ARG A 80 -4.12 3.52 -2.14
N LEU A 81 -4.21 2.22 -1.86
CA LEU A 81 -5.39 1.58 -1.26
C LEU A 81 -5.21 1.31 0.24
N PHE A 82 -4.05 1.65 0.79
CA PHE A 82 -3.69 1.36 2.17
C PHE A 82 -3.51 2.62 3.01
N TRP A 83 -3.82 2.44 4.29
CA TRP A 83 -3.47 3.39 5.34
C TRP A 83 -2.13 3.03 5.98
N LYS A 84 -1.65 3.84 6.93
CA LYS A 84 -0.47 3.53 7.74
C LYS A 84 -0.75 2.28 8.58
N ASN A 85 0.18 1.31 8.61
CA ASN A 85 0.07 0.12 9.44
C ASN A 85 0.50 0.41 10.90
N PRO A 86 -0.40 0.41 11.90
CA PRO A 86 -0.05 0.73 13.29
C PRO A 86 0.80 -0.36 13.95
N LEU A 87 0.78 -1.59 13.43
CA LEU A 87 1.58 -2.69 13.97
C LEU A 87 3.06 -2.57 13.60
N ALA A 88 3.37 -1.90 12.49
CA ALA A 88 4.73 -1.64 12.03
C ALA A 88 5.30 -0.35 12.63
N PHE A 89 5.30 -0.24 13.97
CA PHE A 89 5.68 0.98 14.68
C PHE A 89 7.14 1.42 14.41
N TRP A 90 8.03 0.48 14.08
CA TRP A 90 9.42 0.76 13.69
C TRP A 90 9.53 1.60 12.40
N ARG A 91 8.48 1.63 11.57
CA ARG A 91 8.41 2.41 10.32
C ARG A 91 7.75 3.78 10.51
N TYR A 92 7.37 4.16 11.72
CA TYR A 92 6.65 5.43 11.96
C TYR A 92 7.44 6.65 11.48
N HIS A 93 8.77 6.59 11.47
CA HIS A 93 9.58 7.65 10.86
C HIS A 93 9.20 7.89 9.38
N SER A 94 8.88 6.83 8.63
CA SER A 94 8.45 6.90 7.22
C SER A 94 7.02 7.45 7.09
N TYR A 95 6.18 7.22 8.10
CA TYR A 95 4.80 7.69 8.10
C TYR A 95 4.69 9.18 8.41
N LEU A 96 5.66 9.70 9.16
CA LEU A 96 5.76 11.10 9.52
C LEU A 96 6.58 11.90 8.50
N ASP A 97 7.43 11.22 7.73
CA ASP A 97 8.14 11.83 6.61
C ASP A 97 7.17 12.21 5.48
N LYS A 98 6.91 13.52 5.35
CA LYS A 98 6.11 14.08 4.25
C LYS A 98 6.76 13.85 2.88
N ASN A 99 8.05 13.55 2.84
CA ASN A 99 8.77 13.30 1.60
C ASN A 99 8.66 11.87 1.10
N ASP A 100 8.14 10.95 1.92
CA ASP A 100 8.02 9.55 1.56
C ASP A 100 7.17 9.39 0.27
N PRO A 101 7.76 8.81 -0.80
CA PRO A 101 7.11 8.72 -2.09
C PRO A 101 5.82 7.89 -2.10
N ARG A 102 5.61 7.00 -1.11
CA ARG A 102 4.40 6.18 -0.98
C ARG A 102 3.22 7.00 -0.49
N TYR A 103 3.45 7.84 0.51
CA TYR A 103 2.41 8.64 1.15
C TYR A 103 2.07 9.93 0.39
N LYS A 104 2.90 10.32 -0.59
CA LYS A 104 2.57 11.36 -1.58
C LYS A 104 1.49 10.93 -2.58
N ILE A 105 1.28 9.62 -2.74
CA ILE A 105 0.25 9.08 -3.62
C ILE A 105 -1.13 9.28 -2.96
N PRO A 106 -2.14 9.79 -3.70
CA PRO A 106 -3.48 10.00 -3.16
C PRO A 106 -4.08 8.69 -2.66
N TYR A 107 -4.71 8.74 -1.50
CA TYR A 107 -5.42 7.60 -0.92
C TYR A 107 -6.83 7.51 -1.53
N LYS A 108 -7.25 6.28 -1.85
CA LYS A 108 -8.65 5.91 -2.12
C LYS A 108 -8.94 4.60 -1.41
N SER A 109 -10.18 4.40 -0.96
CA SER A 109 -10.56 3.12 -0.35
C SER A 109 -10.73 2.04 -1.42
N GLU A 110 -10.56 0.76 -1.03
CA GLU A 110 -10.85 -0.36 -1.93
C GLU A 110 -12.33 -0.36 -2.39
N ASP A 111 -13.25 -0.01 -1.48
CA ASP A 111 -14.68 0.09 -1.77
C ASP A 111 -15.01 1.15 -2.84
N GLU A 112 -14.33 2.30 -2.80
CA GLU A 112 -14.48 3.36 -3.80
C GLU A 112 -14.04 2.88 -5.19
N ILE A 113 -12.92 2.16 -5.26
CA ILE A 113 -12.43 1.59 -6.52
C ILE A 113 -13.39 0.51 -7.03
N GLU A 114 -13.87 -0.38 -6.17
CA GLU A 114 -14.80 -1.43 -6.58
C GLU A 114 -16.13 -0.84 -7.09
N LYS A 115 -16.67 0.17 -6.40
CA LYS A 115 -17.85 0.89 -6.84
C LYS A 115 -17.63 1.51 -8.23
N ARG A 116 -16.50 2.19 -8.43
CA ARG A 116 -16.18 2.82 -9.71
C ARG A 116 -16.03 1.82 -10.85
N LYS A 117 -15.40 0.66 -10.59
CA LYS A 117 -15.34 -0.44 -11.56
C LYS A 117 -16.73 -0.88 -12.03
N LYS A 118 -17.67 -1.04 -11.09
CA LYS A 118 -19.05 -1.45 -11.39
C LYS A 118 -19.78 -0.39 -12.22
N GLU A 119 -19.62 0.90 -11.89
CA GLU A 119 -20.20 2.01 -12.64
C GLU A 119 -19.69 2.06 -14.09
N ILE A 120 -18.37 1.92 -14.29
CA ILE A 120 -17.76 1.90 -15.62
C ILE A 120 -18.26 0.69 -16.42
N ALA A 121 -18.26 -0.50 -15.81
CA ALA A 121 -18.76 -1.72 -16.44
C ALA A 121 -20.23 -1.62 -16.83
N HIS A 122 -21.06 -0.95 -16.02
CA HIS A 122 -22.46 -0.68 -16.33
C HIS A 122 -22.61 0.31 -17.49
N SER A 123 -21.86 1.41 -17.48
CA SER A 123 -21.87 2.41 -18.55
C SER A 123 -21.46 1.84 -19.90
N LEU A 124 -20.46 0.96 -19.92
CA LEU A 124 -20.00 0.29 -21.15
C LEU A 124 -21.06 -0.68 -21.71
N LYS A 125 -21.81 -1.38 -20.84
CA LYS A 125 -22.90 -2.26 -21.27
C LYS A 125 -24.08 -1.51 -21.89
N ASN A 126 -24.37 -0.31 -21.41
CA ASN A 126 -25.51 0.48 -21.90
C ASN A 126 -25.21 1.25 -23.20
N HIS A 127 -23.95 1.48 -23.54
CA HIS A 127 -23.55 2.16 -24.79
C HIS A 127 -23.42 1.23 -26.00
N VAL A 128 -23.57 -0.08 -25.82
CA VAL A 128 -23.47 -1.11 -26.88
C VAL A 128 -24.86 -1.54 -27.40
N ASN A 129 -25.95 -0.99 -26.84
CA ASN A 129 -27.33 -1.14 -27.35
C ASN A 129 -27.81 0.16 -27.98
#